data_AF-A0A6B2DZC8-F1
#
_entry.id   AF-A0A6B2DZC8-F1
#
_cell.length_a   1.000
_cell.length_b   1.000
_cell.length_c   1.000
_cell.angle_alpha   90.00
_cell.angle_beta   90.00
_cell.angle_gamma   90.00
#
_symmetry.space_group_name_H-M   'P 1'
#
loop_
_entity.id
_entity.type
_entity.pdbx_description
1 polymer ?
#
loop_
_entity_poly.entity_id
_entity_poly.type
_entity_poly.pdbx_seq_one_letter_code
_entity_poly.pdbx_strand_id
1 'polypeptide(L)'
;HPVLRRVAALADKVREEAPGRLVAAGIGLPGPVSFAEGMAVAPPIMPGWDRFNVRDHLGGLWGCPVAVDNDVNAMALGERHAGVARSTDDLMFVKIGTGIGCGIVLGGKVYRGVAGTAGDIGHIRLDDFGPTCACGEVGCLEAYFGGAALARDGLALARSGRSAHLA
;
A
#
# COMPACT_ATOMS: atom_id res chain seq x y z
N HIS A 1 -5.45 -6.10 18.32
CA HIS A 1 -5.78 -4.81 17.68
C HIS A 1 -7.22 -4.83 17.14
N PRO A 2 -8.07 -3.79 17.32
CA PRO A 2 -9.49 -3.83 16.91
C PRO A 2 -9.71 -4.14 15.42
N VAL A 3 -8.88 -3.54 14.55
CA VAL A 3 -8.94 -3.80 13.10
C VAL A 3 -8.60 -5.26 12.78
N LEU A 4 -7.57 -5.84 13.41
CA LEU A 4 -7.18 -7.24 13.14
C LEU A 4 -8.23 -8.22 13.66
N ARG A 5 -8.91 -7.90 14.77
CA ARG A 5 -10.07 -8.68 15.22
C ARG A 5 -11.19 -8.67 14.17
N ARG A 6 -11.44 -7.52 13.53
CA ARG A 6 -12.41 -7.42 12.44
C ARG A 6 -11.96 -8.20 11.20
N VAL A 7 -10.68 -8.13 10.84
CA VAL A 7 -10.10 -8.93 9.74
C VAL A 7 -10.27 -10.42 9.99
N ALA A 8 -9.97 -10.89 11.20
CA ALA A 8 -10.16 -12.29 11.56
C ALA A 8 -11.63 -12.73 11.45
N ALA A 9 -12.55 -11.94 11.98
CA ALA A 9 -13.99 -12.22 11.87
C ALA A 9 -14.50 -12.23 10.43
N LEU A 10 -13.90 -11.45 9.52
CA LEU A 10 -14.22 -11.49 8.09
C LEU A 10 -13.61 -12.73 7.42
N ALA A 11 -12.38 -13.09 7.78
CA ALA A 11 -11.73 -14.30 7.28
C ALA A 11 -12.50 -15.56 7.67
N ASP A 12 -13.05 -15.62 8.89
CA ASP A 12 -13.85 -16.76 9.34
C ASP A 12 -15.12 -16.93 8.49
N LYS A 13 -15.80 -15.85 8.11
CA LYS A 13 -16.94 -15.90 7.18
C LYS A 13 -16.56 -16.46 5.81
N VAL A 14 -15.42 -16.03 5.26
CA VAL A 14 -14.92 -16.56 3.97
C VAL A 14 -14.63 -18.06 4.08
N ARG A 15 -14.14 -18.54 5.22
CA ARG A 15 -13.87 -19.97 5.46
C ARG A 15 -15.13 -20.81 5.59
N GLU A 16 -16.22 -20.24 6.10
CA GLU A 16 -17.53 -20.90 6.14
C GLU A 16 -18.08 -21.14 4.72
N GLU A 17 -17.84 -20.20 3.80
CA GLU A 17 -18.29 -20.28 2.40
C GLU A 17 -17.36 -21.09 1.49
N ALA A 18 -16.07 -21.18 1.83
CA ALA A 18 -15.05 -21.90 1.07
C ALA A 18 -14.39 -23.00 1.93
N PRO A 19 -15.05 -24.17 2.08
CA PRO A 19 -14.55 -25.24 2.94
C PRO A 19 -13.21 -25.78 2.43
N GLY A 20 -12.19 -25.70 3.27
CA GLY A 20 -10.83 -26.14 2.95
C GLY A 20 -9.88 -25.90 4.11
N ARG A 21 -8.67 -26.48 4.01
CA ARG A 21 -7.61 -26.25 5.00
C ARG A 21 -6.91 -24.92 4.67
N LEU A 22 -6.89 -23.99 5.62
CA LEU A 22 -6.08 -22.77 5.53
C LEU A 22 -4.60 -23.16 5.63
N VAL A 23 -3.85 -22.96 4.56
CA VAL A 23 -2.42 -23.34 4.49
C VAL A 23 -1.47 -22.18 4.75
N ALA A 24 -1.88 -20.95 4.40
CA ALA A 24 -1.13 -19.72 4.62
C ALA A 24 -2.05 -18.51 4.40
N ALA A 25 -1.62 -17.33 4.85
CA ALA A 25 -2.27 -16.05 4.54
C ALA A 25 -1.25 -14.98 4.11
N GLY A 26 -1.67 -14.08 3.22
CA GLY A 26 -0.92 -12.90 2.82
C GLY A 26 -1.66 -11.63 3.23
N ILE A 27 -0.96 -10.67 3.83
CA ILE A 27 -1.52 -9.41 4.34
C ILE A 27 -0.78 -8.24 3.69
N GLY A 28 -1.50 -7.45 2.89
CA GLY A 28 -1.02 -6.14 2.44
C GLY A 28 -1.39 -5.06 3.46
N LEU A 29 -0.39 -4.29 3.92
CA LEU A 29 -0.60 -3.14 4.78
C LEU A 29 -0.26 -1.84 4.04
N PRO A 30 -1.00 -0.76 4.27
CA PRO A 30 -0.61 0.53 3.72
C PRO A 30 0.61 1.09 4.48
N GLY A 31 1.54 1.71 3.76
CA GLY A 31 2.74 2.33 4.33
C GLY A 31 3.93 1.39 4.50
N PRO A 32 4.99 1.83 5.20
CA PRO A 32 6.23 1.08 5.30
C PRO A 32 6.08 -0.19 6.15
N VAL A 33 6.63 -1.31 5.66
CA VAL A 33 6.57 -2.63 6.30
C VAL A 33 7.96 -3.25 6.35
N SER A 34 8.36 -3.69 7.54
CA SER A 34 9.50 -4.60 7.68
C SER A 34 9.05 -5.99 7.25
N PHE A 35 9.36 -6.37 6.01
CA PHE A 35 9.03 -7.70 5.49
C PHE A 35 9.72 -8.82 6.30
N ALA A 36 10.95 -8.60 6.76
CA ALA A 36 11.69 -9.59 7.54
C ALA A 36 10.97 -9.88 8.87
N GLU A 37 10.55 -8.84 9.58
CA GLU A 37 9.94 -8.96 10.91
C GLU A 37 8.41 -9.12 10.86
N GLY A 38 7.76 -8.81 9.73
CA GLY A 38 6.32 -8.96 9.55
C GLY A 38 5.49 -7.90 10.27
N MET A 39 6.02 -6.68 10.39
CA MET A 39 5.39 -5.56 11.11
C MET A 39 5.41 -4.25 10.34
N ALA A 40 4.46 -3.36 10.64
CA ALA A 40 4.47 -2.00 10.14
C ALA A 40 5.57 -1.18 10.85
N VAL A 41 6.23 -0.27 10.13
CA VAL A 41 7.33 0.55 10.66
C VAL A 41 7.03 2.01 10.41
N ALA A 42 6.89 2.78 11.49
CA ALA A 42 6.54 4.20 11.48
C ALA A 42 5.45 4.58 10.44
N PRO A 43 4.31 3.85 10.36
CA PRO A 43 3.33 4.10 9.32
C PRO A 43 2.58 5.42 9.56
N PRO A 44 2.75 6.46 8.71
CA PRO A 44 2.22 7.80 8.99
C PRO A 44 0.69 7.83 9.04
N ILE A 45 0.04 6.93 8.29
CA ILE A 45 -1.43 6.85 8.15
C ILE A 45 -2.07 5.74 9.01
N MET A 46 -1.29 5.07 9.87
CA MET A 46 -1.81 4.01 10.76
C MET A 46 -1.40 4.24 12.22
N PRO A 47 -2.02 5.21 12.93
CA PRO A 47 -1.71 5.49 14.33
C PRO A 47 -1.85 4.24 15.22
N GLY A 48 -0.85 3.98 16.06
CA GLY A 48 -0.83 2.84 16.97
C GLY A 48 -0.36 1.51 16.37
N TRP A 49 0.09 1.50 15.11
CA TRP A 49 0.61 0.30 14.44
C TRP A 49 2.13 0.23 14.36
N ASP A 50 2.84 1.27 14.79
CA ASP A 50 4.29 1.26 14.75
C ASP A 50 4.83 0.06 15.53
N ARG A 51 5.64 -0.75 14.85
CA ARG A 51 6.20 -2.02 15.34
C ARG A 51 5.17 -3.04 15.83
N PHE A 52 3.91 -2.93 15.39
CA PHE A 52 2.91 -3.96 15.67
C PHE A 52 3.19 -5.20 14.82
N ASN A 53 3.50 -6.33 15.47
CA ASN A 53 3.79 -7.59 14.80
C ASN A 53 2.51 -8.27 14.27
N VAL A 54 2.12 -7.87 13.06
CA VAL A 54 0.92 -8.35 12.37
C VAL A 54 1.04 -9.83 12.01
N ARG A 55 2.23 -10.25 11.57
CA ARG A 55 2.53 -11.65 11.21
C ARG A 55 2.22 -12.59 12.36
N ASP A 56 2.85 -12.36 13.52
CA ASP A 56 2.74 -13.30 14.65
C ASP A 56 1.35 -13.24 15.27
N HIS A 57 0.74 -12.06 15.33
CA HIS A 57 -0.61 -11.90 15.83
C HIS A 57 -1.64 -12.71 15.02
N LEU A 58 -1.59 -12.60 13.70
CA LEU A 58 -2.51 -13.33 12.82
C LEU A 58 -2.11 -14.81 12.66
N GLY A 59 -0.81 -15.11 12.65
CA GLY A 59 -0.30 -16.48 12.57
C GLY A 59 -0.70 -17.31 13.80
N GLY A 60 -0.60 -16.73 15.00
CA GLY A 60 -1.08 -17.38 16.22
C GLY A 60 -2.60 -17.59 16.22
N LEU A 61 -3.37 -16.67 15.64
CA LEU A 61 -4.82 -16.77 15.56
C LEU A 61 -5.30 -17.80 14.55
N TRP A 62 -4.65 -17.88 13.39
CA TRP A 62 -5.05 -18.76 12.29
C TRP A 62 -4.34 -20.11 12.28
N GLY A 63 -3.27 -20.26 13.06
CA GLY A 63 -2.49 -21.50 13.12
C GLY A 63 -1.77 -21.83 11.82
N CYS A 64 -1.47 -20.82 10.99
CA CYS A 64 -0.79 -20.99 9.71
C CYS A 64 0.27 -19.90 9.48
N PRO A 65 1.23 -20.11 8.56
CA PRO A 65 2.17 -19.07 8.13
C PRO A 65 1.46 -17.82 7.60
N VAL A 66 1.96 -16.65 7.97
CA VAL A 66 1.48 -15.33 7.50
C VAL A 66 2.63 -14.53 6.90
N ALA A 67 2.44 -14.06 5.68
CA ALA A 67 3.32 -13.07 5.05
C ALA A 67 2.68 -11.69 5.16
N VAL A 68 3.48 -10.67 5.46
CA VAL A 68 3.04 -9.27 5.58
C VAL A 68 3.95 -8.43 4.70
N ASP A 69 3.37 -7.60 3.86
CA ASP A 69 4.10 -6.70 2.97
C ASP A 69 3.34 -5.38 2.79
N ASN A 70 3.99 -4.41 2.15
CA ASN A 70 3.35 -3.21 1.65
C ASN A 70 2.27 -3.57 0.61
N ASP A 71 1.14 -2.86 0.63
CA ASP A 71 0.00 -3.10 -0.26
C ASP A 71 0.37 -3.03 -1.74
N VAL A 72 1.22 -2.09 -2.14
CA VAL A 72 1.63 -1.93 -3.55
C VAL A 72 2.52 -3.08 -4.01
N ASN A 73 3.37 -3.64 -3.14
CA ASN A 73 4.11 -4.86 -3.44
C ASN A 73 3.18 -6.06 -3.66
N ALA A 74 2.13 -6.18 -2.82
CA ALA A 74 1.12 -7.23 -2.99
C ALA A 74 0.33 -7.06 -4.29
N MET A 75 -0.01 -5.82 -4.68
CA MET A 75 -0.66 -5.53 -5.96
C MET A 75 0.23 -5.90 -7.16
N ALA A 76 1.52 -5.56 -7.11
CA ALA A 76 2.49 -5.92 -8.16
C ALA A 76 2.60 -7.45 -8.33
N LEU A 77 2.62 -8.20 -7.22
CA LEU A 77 2.56 -9.66 -7.25
C LEU A 77 1.25 -10.18 -7.81
N GLY A 78 0.12 -9.53 -7.51
CA GLY A 78 -1.19 -9.85 -8.09
C GLY A 78 -1.20 -9.71 -9.62
N GLU A 79 -0.65 -8.60 -10.14
CA GLU A 79 -0.54 -8.36 -11.58
C GLU A 79 0.36 -9.39 -12.27
N ARG A 80 1.47 -9.78 -11.63
CA ARG A 80 2.33 -10.86 -12.12
C ARG A 80 1.69 -12.24 -11.98
N HIS A 81 0.82 -12.46 -11.02
CA HIS A 81 0.21 -13.77 -10.81
C HIS A 81 -0.96 -14.02 -11.77
N ALA A 82 -1.86 -13.05 -11.90
CA ALA A 82 -3.13 -13.22 -12.60
C ALA A 82 -3.54 -12.03 -13.47
N GLY A 83 -2.74 -10.96 -13.51
CA GLY A 83 -3.07 -9.73 -14.21
C GLY A 83 -2.36 -9.57 -15.55
N VAL A 84 -2.12 -8.31 -15.93
CA VAL A 84 -1.58 -7.96 -17.25
C VAL A 84 -0.09 -8.29 -17.37
N ALA A 85 0.62 -8.42 -16.23
CA ALA A 85 2.06 -8.66 -16.18
C ALA A 85 2.43 -10.14 -15.98
N ARG A 86 1.51 -11.08 -16.21
CA ARG A 86 1.70 -12.52 -15.95
C ARG A 86 2.89 -13.19 -16.64
N SER A 87 3.37 -12.63 -17.74
CA SER A 87 4.48 -13.14 -18.53
C SER A 87 5.74 -12.29 -18.42
N THR A 88 5.84 -11.45 -17.38
CA THR A 88 6.94 -10.51 -17.17
C THR A 88 7.61 -10.77 -15.83
N ASP A 89 8.94 -10.93 -15.85
CA ASP A 89 9.74 -11.14 -14.64
C ASP A 89 10.26 -9.84 -14.02
N ASP A 90 10.44 -8.81 -14.83
CA ASP A 90 10.88 -7.48 -14.39
C ASP A 90 9.77 -6.46 -14.67
N LEU A 91 9.15 -5.91 -13.63
CA LEU A 91 8.08 -4.92 -13.78
C LEU A 91 8.13 -3.86 -12.68
N MET A 92 7.60 -2.69 -13.04
CA MET A 92 7.32 -1.61 -12.11
C MET A 92 5.81 -1.36 -12.13
N PHE A 93 5.13 -1.66 -11.02
CA PHE A 93 3.72 -1.38 -10.84
C PHE A 93 3.57 -0.05 -10.12
N VAL A 94 2.88 0.92 -10.75
CA VAL A 94 2.63 2.24 -10.14
C VAL A 94 1.16 2.36 -9.78
N LYS A 95 0.89 2.45 -8.48
CA LYS A 95 -0.44 2.75 -7.94
C LYS A 95 -0.60 4.27 -7.87
N ILE A 96 -1.65 4.78 -8.51
CA ILE A 96 -2.13 6.15 -8.33
C ILE A 96 -3.54 6.07 -7.75
N GLY A 97 -3.72 6.54 -6.53
CA GLY A 97 -5.00 6.52 -5.83
C GLY A 97 -5.02 7.55 -4.71
N THR A 98 -5.45 7.16 -3.50
CA THR A 98 -5.37 8.03 -2.32
C THR A 98 -3.95 8.60 -2.13
N GLY A 99 -2.94 7.75 -2.32
CA GLY A 99 -1.54 8.11 -2.43
C GLY A 99 -0.89 7.52 -3.68
N ILE A 100 0.40 7.77 -3.87
CA ILE A 100 1.21 7.27 -4.98
C ILE A 100 2.29 6.36 -4.41
N GLY A 101 2.33 5.11 -4.90
CA GLY A 101 3.34 4.15 -4.52
C GLY A 101 3.72 3.24 -5.67
N CYS A 102 4.83 2.55 -5.52
CA CYS A 102 5.35 1.66 -6.54
C CYS A 102 5.78 0.32 -5.95
N GLY A 103 5.38 -0.76 -6.61
CA GLY A 103 5.90 -2.10 -6.37
C GLY A 103 6.87 -2.47 -7.48
N ILE A 104 8.08 -2.87 -7.12
CA ILE A 104 9.12 -3.25 -8.08
C ILE A 104 9.31 -4.76 -7.99
N VAL A 105 9.28 -5.46 -9.13
CA VAL A 105 9.58 -6.88 -9.22
C VAL A 105 10.76 -7.05 -10.17
N LEU A 106 11.78 -7.79 -9.74
CA LEU A 106 12.97 -8.11 -10.52
C LEU A 106 13.22 -9.63 -10.46
N GLY A 107 13.41 -10.28 -11.60
CA GLY A 107 13.58 -11.74 -11.71
C GLY A 107 12.43 -12.50 -11.06
N GLY A 108 11.21 -11.96 -11.15
CA GLY A 108 10.00 -12.53 -10.57
C GLY A 108 9.86 -12.39 -9.04
N LYS A 109 10.73 -11.60 -8.38
CA LYS A 109 10.71 -11.37 -6.94
C LYS A 109 10.55 -9.88 -6.63
N VAL A 110 9.77 -9.57 -5.60
CA VAL A 110 9.63 -8.18 -5.13
C VAL A 110 10.98 -7.65 -4.67
N TYR A 111 11.39 -6.53 -5.25
CA TYR A 111 12.54 -5.74 -4.85
C TYR A 111 12.11 -4.71 -3.80
N ARG A 112 12.55 -4.90 -2.55
CA ARG A 112 12.16 -4.06 -1.40
C ARG A 112 13.22 -3.03 -1.01
N GLY A 113 14.40 -3.09 -1.62
CA GLY A 113 15.56 -2.29 -1.21
C GLY A 113 16.10 -2.70 0.17
N VAL A 114 17.13 -2.00 0.64
CA VAL A 114 17.85 -2.32 1.90
C VAL A 114 16.97 -2.10 3.13
N ALA A 115 16.13 -1.06 3.12
CA ALA A 115 15.29 -0.68 4.26
C ALA A 115 13.80 -1.04 4.11
N GLY A 116 13.43 -1.76 3.04
CA GLY A 116 12.02 -2.08 2.79
C GLY A 116 11.18 -0.95 2.16
N THR A 117 11.83 0.15 1.76
CA THR A 117 11.20 1.40 1.25
C THR A 117 11.38 1.60 -0.25
N ALA A 118 11.86 0.57 -0.98
CA ALA A 118 11.93 0.69 -2.43
C ALA A 118 10.53 0.89 -3.02
N GLY A 119 10.41 1.86 -3.92
CA GLY A 119 9.13 2.20 -4.54
C GLY A 119 8.32 3.29 -3.83
N ASP A 120 8.88 3.96 -2.81
CA ASP A 120 8.32 5.20 -2.21
C ASP A 120 8.44 6.42 -3.15
N ILE A 121 8.10 6.24 -4.43
CA ILE A 121 8.21 7.26 -5.48
C ILE A 121 7.29 8.45 -5.24
N GLY A 122 6.21 8.25 -4.48
CA GLY A 122 5.27 9.31 -4.10
C GLY A 122 5.93 10.43 -3.30
N HIS A 123 7.05 10.16 -2.64
CA HIS A 123 7.78 11.14 -1.83
C HIS A 123 9.02 11.72 -2.50
N ILE A 124 9.26 11.39 -3.78
CA ILE A 124 10.27 12.09 -4.58
C ILE A 124 9.89 13.56 -4.68
N ARG A 125 10.79 14.46 -4.28
CA ARG A 125 10.59 15.90 -4.37
C ARG A 125 10.70 16.36 -5.82
N LEU A 126 9.69 17.09 -6.28
CA LEU A 126 9.62 17.70 -7.60
C LEU A 126 9.93 19.20 -7.57
N ASP A 127 9.63 19.87 -6.45
CA ASP A 127 9.74 21.32 -6.29
C ASP A 127 10.06 21.66 -4.83
N ASP A 128 11.04 22.53 -4.58
CA ASP A 128 11.42 22.95 -3.23
C ASP A 128 10.40 23.88 -2.57
N PHE A 129 9.51 24.49 -3.35
CA PHE A 129 8.47 25.42 -2.88
C PHE A 129 7.06 24.90 -3.16
N GLY A 130 6.93 23.59 -3.35
CA GLY A 130 5.67 22.90 -3.63
C GLY A 130 4.71 22.78 -2.44
N PRO A 131 3.54 22.15 -2.64
CA PRO A 131 2.58 21.91 -1.58
C PRO A 131 3.16 20.96 -0.52
N THR A 132 2.71 21.14 0.73
CA THR A 132 3.02 20.21 1.82
C THR A 132 2.41 18.84 1.56
N CYS A 133 3.21 17.79 1.70
CA CYS A 133 2.81 16.40 1.61
C CYS A 133 2.31 15.90 2.97
N ALA A 134 1.45 14.88 2.96
CA ALA A 134 0.98 14.23 4.19
C ALA A 134 2.11 13.54 4.98
N CYS A 135 3.25 13.25 4.34
CA CYS A 135 4.44 12.74 5.03
C CYS A 135 5.19 13.80 5.84
N GLY A 136 4.85 15.08 5.71
CA GLY A 136 5.49 16.22 6.41
C GLY A 136 6.50 17.00 5.54
N GLU A 137 6.96 16.43 4.43
CA GLU A 137 7.85 17.09 3.47
C GLU A 137 7.11 18.03 2.52
N VAL A 138 7.86 18.82 1.74
CA VAL A 138 7.32 19.72 0.71
C VAL A 138 7.63 19.22 -0.71
N GLY A 139 6.66 19.45 -1.60
CA GLY A 139 6.82 19.24 -3.04
C GLY A 139 6.99 17.78 -3.49
N CYS A 140 6.55 16.82 -2.68
CA CYS A 140 6.50 15.42 -3.08
C CYS A 140 5.59 15.20 -4.29
N LEU A 141 5.92 14.23 -5.16
CA LEU A 141 5.07 13.78 -6.29
C LEU A 141 3.60 13.56 -5.87
N GLU A 142 3.37 12.90 -4.74
CA GLU A 142 2.04 12.66 -4.18
C GLU A 142 1.29 13.95 -3.80
N ALA A 143 1.99 15.00 -3.36
CA ALA A 143 1.38 16.27 -2.97
C ALA A 143 0.78 17.04 -4.16
N TYR A 144 1.18 16.67 -5.38
CA TYR A 144 0.64 17.18 -6.64
C TYR A 144 -0.39 16.24 -7.26
N PHE A 145 -0.13 14.92 -7.25
CA PHE A 145 -0.90 13.97 -8.07
C PHE A 145 -1.62 12.88 -7.28
N GLY A 146 -1.51 12.87 -5.96
CA GLY A 146 -2.30 11.99 -5.10
C GLY A 146 -3.78 12.38 -5.09
N GLY A 147 -4.66 11.48 -4.66
CA GLY A 147 -6.10 11.68 -4.71
C GLY A 147 -6.57 12.95 -3.99
N ALA A 148 -5.99 13.25 -2.83
CA ALA A 148 -6.30 14.48 -2.09
C ALA A 148 -5.86 15.75 -2.84
N ALA A 149 -4.72 15.69 -3.55
CA ALA A 149 -4.23 16.80 -4.35
C ALA A 149 -5.12 17.06 -5.57
N LEU A 150 -5.48 16.00 -6.31
CA LEU A 150 -6.40 16.09 -7.45
C LEU A 150 -7.78 16.61 -7.03
N ALA A 151 -8.30 16.16 -5.88
CA ALA A 151 -9.57 16.65 -5.34
C ALA A 151 -9.51 18.13 -4.94
N ARG A 152 -8.43 18.56 -4.25
CA ARG A 152 -8.17 19.96 -3.88
C ARG A 152 -8.15 20.86 -5.12
N ASP A 153 -7.36 20.49 -6.12
CA ASP A 153 -7.15 21.31 -7.30
C ASP A 153 -8.38 21.33 -8.21
N GLY A 154 -9.06 20.19 -8.37
CA GLY A 154 -10.32 20.08 -9.07
C GLY A 154 -11.42 20.97 -8.45
N LEU A 155 -11.54 20.97 -7.12
CA LEU A 155 -12.50 21.82 -6.41
C LEU A 155 -12.18 23.31 -6.56
N ALA A 156 -10.90 23.68 -6.55
CA ALA A 156 -10.49 25.07 -6.78
C ALA A 156 -10.83 25.54 -8.20
N LEU A 157 -10.65 24.67 -9.21
CA LEU A 157 -11.02 24.95 -10.60
C LEU A 157 -12.54 25.07 -10.78
N ALA A 158 -13.31 24.18 -10.17
CA ALA A 158 -14.77 24.22 -10.15
C ALA A 158 -15.29 25.55 -9.58
N ARG A 159 -14.85 25.90 -8.37
CA ARG A 159 -15.32 27.11 -7.66
C ARG A 159 -14.91 28.42 -8.33
N SER A 160 -13.80 28.42 -9.07
CA SER A 160 -13.32 29.61 -9.78
C SER A 160 -13.92 29.75 -11.18
N GLY A 161 -14.72 28.79 -11.66
CA GLY A 161 -15.25 28.79 -13.02
C GLY A 161 -14.19 28.62 -14.10
N ARG A 162 -12.96 28.22 -13.73
CA ARG A 162 -11.83 28.10 -14.67
C ARG A 162 -11.79 26.76 -15.41
N SER A 163 -12.68 25.83 -15.08
CA SER A 163 -12.84 24.56 -15.80
C SER A 163 -14.27 24.42 -16.27
N ALA A 164 -14.48 24.37 -17.58
CA ALA A 164 -15.80 24.13 -18.18
C ALA A 164 -16.35 22.72 -17.89
N HIS A 165 -15.51 21.78 -17.42
CA HIS A 165 -15.91 20.42 -17.09
C HIS A 165 -16.20 20.19 -15.61
N LEU A 166 -15.68 21.07 -14.74
CA LEU A 166 -15.78 20.92 -13.28
C LEU A 166 -16.61 22.02 -12.62
N ALA A 167 -16.89 23.13 -13.31
CA ALA A 167 -17.70 24.25 -12.82
C ALA A 167 -19.19 23.90 -12.71
#